data_AF-A0A7V4XA55-F1
#
_entry.id   AF-A0A7V4XA55-F1
#
_cell.length_a   1.000
_cell.length_b   1.000
_cell.length_c   1.000
_cell.angle_alpha   90.00
_cell.angle_beta   90.00
_cell.angle_gamma   90.00
#
_symmetry.space_group_name_H-M   'P 1'
#
loop_
_entity.id
_entity.type
_entity.pdbx_description
1 polymer ?
#
loop_
_entity_poly.entity_id
_entity_poly.type
_entity_poly.pdbx_seq_one_letter_code
_entity_poly.pdbx_strand_id
1 'polypeptide(L)'
;MIHSEDDIVAVCTCNPRACDTFQLTKSDIIIYELNRPMLHRAIIEALSLEPAQIEIPSVRRTTQIGYYSPRSGVKCPVFLTIQTEPENYRSVISVLAARNSEPFIIIAPTINLVPPDVLEILGLKKSALFTLSDMLTVDSSGNMAVSPSCNVMLARFRSRALGAGLLSLNDVFFYSPDFHCVLMNDREFTLTSTQSQVIQILCEAYRNGTPDVGKDYIMEEIGSLCDRRLRDVFCRDQEAFKCLIRPGKKRGTCESACNNDPHEALIGFEN
;
A
#
# COMPACT_ATOMS: atom_id res chain seq x y z
N MET A 1 -0.17 -7.16 56.32
CA MET A 1 -1.08 -6.34 55.49
C MET A 1 -2.35 -7.14 55.31
N ILE A 2 -3.48 -6.63 55.78
CA ILE A 2 -4.79 -7.26 55.61
C ILE A 2 -5.36 -6.61 54.35
N HIS A 3 -5.38 -7.33 53.23
CA HIS A 3 -6.09 -6.88 52.04
C HIS A 3 -7.59 -7.06 52.28
N SER A 4 -8.39 -6.02 52.08
CA SER A 4 -9.84 -6.18 52.00
C SER A 4 -10.17 -6.84 50.64
N GLU A 5 -11.35 -7.45 50.55
CA GLU A 5 -11.79 -8.18 49.36
C GLU A 5 -11.89 -7.30 48.09
N ASP A 6 -11.90 -5.97 48.25
CA ASP A 6 -11.94 -4.96 47.19
C ASP A 6 -10.59 -4.24 46.95
N ASP A 7 -9.51 -4.63 47.62
CA ASP A 7 -8.20 -3.98 47.52
C ASP A 7 -7.45 -4.46 46.26
N ILE A 8 -7.49 -3.68 45.18
CA ILE A 8 -6.86 -4.01 43.90
C ILE A 8 -5.55 -3.22 43.79
N VAL A 9 -4.42 -3.93 43.72
CA VAL A 9 -3.10 -3.29 43.66
C VAL A 9 -2.30 -3.74 42.44
N ALA A 10 -1.62 -2.79 41.80
CA ALA A 10 -0.59 -3.07 40.81
C ALA A 10 0.70 -3.47 41.52
N VAL A 11 1.21 -4.66 41.20
CA VAL A 11 2.49 -5.17 41.71
C VAL A 11 3.50 -5.23 40.57
N CYS A 12 4.58 -4.45 40.68
CA CYS A 12 5.65 -4.47 39.71
C CYS A 12 6.44 -5.80 39.74
N THR A 13 6.86 -6.29 38.58
CA THR A 13 7.59 -7.56 38.42
C THR A 13 9.12 -7.40 38.35
N CYS A 14 9.66 -6.21 38.67
CA CYS A 14 11.11 -5.97 38.68
C CYS A 14 11.84 -6.77 39.78
N ASN A 15 13.09 -7.17 39.51
CA ASN A 15 13.94 -7.90 40.45
C ASN A 15 15.38 -7.34 40.47
N PRO A 16 15.89 -6.83 41.61
CA PRO A 16 15.21 -6.71 42.91
C PRO A 16 14.08 -5.67 42.85
N ARG A 17 13.06 -5.88 43.68
CA ARG A 17 11.88 -4.99 43.72
C ARG A 17 12.31 -3.59 44.15
N ALA A 18 12.23 -2.64 43.23
CA ALA A 18 12.58 -1.23 43.45
C ALA A 18 11.37 -0.29 43.36
N CYS A 19 10.17 -0.83 43.07
CA CYS A 19 8.97 -0.04 42.81
C CYS A 19 7.92 -0.22 43.92
N ASP A 20 7.28 0.90 44.27
CA ASP A 20 6.16 0.94 45.22
C ASP A 20 4.92 0.21 44.70
N THR A 21 4.07 -0.23 45.63
CA THR A 21 2.74 -0.76 45.30
C THR A 21 1.81 0.39 44.92
N PHE A 22 1.13 0.28 43.79
CA PHE A 22 0.18 1.29 43.32
C PHE A 22 -1.26 0.81 43.53
N GLN A 23 -2.09 1.61 44.21
CA GLN A 23 -3.50 1.29 44.41
C GLN A 23 -4.30 1.54 43.13
N LEU A 24 -5.10 0.57 42.71
CA LEU A 24 -5.92 0.63 41.50
C LEU A 24 -7.39 0.80 41.88
N THR A 25 -8.08 1.66 41.13
CA THR A 25 -9.53 1.73 41.16
C THR A 25 -10.13 0.67 40.23
N LYS A 26 -11.43 0.36 40.40
CA LYS A 26 -12.15 -0.53 39.46
C LYS A 26 -12.13 0.02 38.03
N SER A 27 -12.02 1.34 37.85
CA SER A 27 -11.89 1.98 36.54
C SER A 27 -10.53 1.72 35.89
N ASP A 28 -9.47 1.52 36.69
CA ASP A 28 -8.11 1.27 36.19
C ASP A 28 -7.92 -0.17 35.69
N ILE A 29 -8.86 -1.08 36.00
CA ILE A 29 -8.83 -2.49 35.58
C ILE A 29 -9.89 -2.84 34.54
N ILE A 30 -10.48 -1.85 33.87
CA ILE A 30 -11.39 -2.09 32.75
C ILE A 30 -10.60 -2.77 31.63
N ILE A 31 -10.97 -4.01 31.33
CA ILE A 31 -10.43 -4.74 30.18
C ILE A 31 -11.20 -4.28 28.94
N TYR A 32 -10.54 -3.51 28.09
CA TYR A 32 -11.09 -3.12 26.79
C TYR A 32 -11.00 -4.28 25.80
N GLU A 33 -12.11 -4.57 25.13
CA GLU A 33 -12.13 -5.50 24.00
C GLU A 33 -12.23 -4.72 22.68
N LEU A 34 -11.50 -5.20 21.67
CA LEU A 34 -11.60 -4.68 20.32
C LEU A 34 -12.97 -5.02 19.74
N ASN A 35 -13.74 -4.00 19.33
CA ASN A 35 -14.97 -4.19 18.57
C ASN A 35 -14.64 -4.67 17.14
N ARG A 36 -14.48 -6.00 16.99
CA ARG A 36 -14.09 -6.63 15.72
C ARG A 36 -15.08 -6.38 14.58
N PRO A 37 -16.41 -6.48 14.77
CA PRO A 37 -17.36 -6.16 13.70
C PRO A 37 -17.19 -4.73 13.17
N MET A 38 -17.00 -3.76 14.05
CA MET A 38 -16.79 -2.36 13.66
C MET A 38 -15.48 -2.19 12.90
N LEU A 39 -14.39 -2.82 13.37
CA LEU A 39 -13.11 -2.82 12.66
C LEU A 39 -13.21 -3.48 11.28
N HIS A 40 -13.84 -4.66 11.18
CA HIS A 40 -14.03 -5.37 9.91
C HIS A 40 -14.80 -4.49 8.92
N ARG A 41 -15.89 -3.85 9.36
CA ARG A 41 -16.67 -2.95 8.53
C ARG A 41 -15.83 -1.77 8.04
N ALA A 42 -15.06 -1.14 8.93
CA ALA A 42 -14.19 -0.03 8.57
C ALA A 42 -13.14 -0.45 7.51
N ILE A 43 -12.53 -1.62 7.65
CA ILE A 43 -11.56 -2.13 6.67
C ILE A 43 -12.25 -2.45 5.33
N ILE A 44 -13.42 -3.10 5.36
CA ILE A 44 -14.19 -3.44 4.16
C ILE A 44 -14.57 -2.18 3.38
N GLU A 45 -15.08 -1.15 4.06
CA GLU A 45 -15.45 0.13 3.46
C GLU A 45 -14.21 0.87 2.91
N ALA A 46 -13.16 0.98 3.72
CA ALA A 46 -11.91 1.64 3.35
C ALA A 46 -11.28 1.02 2.09
N LEU A 47 -11.27 -0.30 1.99
CA LEU A 47 -10.62 -1.02 0.89
C LEU A 47 -11.58 -1.39 -0.24
N SER A 48 -12.85 -0.98 -0.15
CA SER A 48 -13.90 -1.34 -1.11
C SER A 48 -13.98 -2.85 -1.36
N LEU A 49 -13.90 -3.65 -0.30
CA LEU A 49 -13.94 -5.12 -0.40
C LEU A 49 -15.36 -5.62 -0.60
N GLU A 50 -15.49 -6.73 -1.32
CA GLU A 50 -16.71 -7.53 -1.27
C GLU A 50 -16.79 -8.26 0.08
N PRO A 51 -17.80 -8.03 0.93
CA PRO A 51 -17.85 -8.60 2.28
C PRO A 51 -17.98 -10.14 2.26
N ALA A 52 -17.29 -10.82 3.19
CA ALA A 52 -17.44 -12.26 3.40
C ALA A 52 -17.56 -12.62 4.90
N GLN A 53 -16.68 -12.06 5.73
CA GLN A 53 -16.63 -12.26 7.19
C GLN A 53 -16.69 -13.75 7.61
N ILE A 54 -15.80 -14.57 7.07
CA ILE A 54 -15.75 -16.02 7.30
C ILE A 54 -14.65 -16.36 8.31
N GLU A 55 -14.99 -17.05 9.39
CA GLU A 55 -13.99 -17.62 10.31
C GLU A 55 -13.26 -18.79 9.66
N ILE A 56 -11.94 -18.87 9.87
CA ILE A 56 -11.12 -19.92 9.25
C ILE A 56 -10.96 -21.09 10.22
N PRO A 57 -11.48 -22.30 9.88
CA PRO A 57 -11.42 -23.44 10.79
C PRO A 57 -9.98 -23.76 11.20
N SER A 58 -9.77 -23.95 12.51
CA SER A 58 -8.47 -24.26 13.14
C SER A 58 -7.41 -23.16 13.04
N VAL A 59 -7.75 -21.96 12.56
CA VAL A 59 -6.84 -20.82 12.48
C VAL A 59 -7.34 -19.72 13.42
N ARG A 60 -6.75 -19.66 14.61
CA ARG A 60 -7.22 -18.76 15.68
C ARG A 60 -6.95 -17.30 15.34
N ARG A 61 -7.87 -16.43 15.76
CA ARG A 61 -7.75 -14.96 15.60
C ARG A 61 -7.51 -14.53 14.15
N THR A 62 -8.10 -15.27 13.22
CA THR A 62 -8.03 -14.99 11.78
C THR A 62 -9.42 -15.08 11.17
N THR A 63 -9.78 -14.07 10.40
CA THR A 63 -11.07 -13.98 9.71
C THR A 63 -10.83 -13.56 8.27
N GLN A 64 -11.47 -14.23 7.31
CA GLN A 64 -11.56 -13.70 5.95
C GLN A 64 -12.61 -12.60 5.94
N ILE A 65 -12.17 -11.35 5.92
CA ILE A 65 -13.07 -10.20 6.02
C ILE A 65 -13.81 -9.93 4.70
N GLY A 66 -13.21 -10.29 3.56
CA GLY A 66 -13.82 -10.09 2.26
C GLY A 66 -12.97 -10.56 1.10
N TYR A 67 -13.32 -10.11 -0.09
CA TYR A 67 -12.57 -10.29 -1.32
C TYR A 67 -12.17 -8.94 -1.90
N TYR A 68 -10.91 -8.86 -2.32
CA TYR A 68 -10.42 -7.79 -3.16
C TYR A 68 -10.61 -8.19 -4.63
N SER A 69 -11.36 -7.37 -5.38
CA SER A 69 -11.75 -7.64 -6.77
C SER A 69 -11.17 -6.59 -7.71
N PRO A 70 -9.89 -6.71 -8.13
CA PRO A 70 -9.22 -5.69 -8.94
C PRO A 70 -9.72 -5.62 -10.38
N ARG A 71 -10.36 -6.69 -10.88
CA ARG A 71 -11.06 -6.72 -12.17
C ARG A 71 -12.16 -7.76 -12.16
N SER A 72 -13.11 -7.64 -13.09
CA SER A 72 -14.21 -8.59 -13.21
C SER A 72 -13.71 -10.05 -13.32
N GLY A 73 -14.36 -10.94 -12.58
CA GLY A 73 -14.04 -12.37 -12.55
C GLY A 73 -12.82 -12.76 -11.70
N VAL A 74 -12.10 -11.80 -11.10
CA VAL A 74 -10.98 -12.10 -10.18
C VAL A 74 -11.36 -11.71 -8.76
N LYS A 75 -11.24 -12.65 -7.83
CA LYS A 75 -11.45 -12.42 -6.39
C LYS A 75 -10.26 -12.94 -5.61
N CYS A 76 -9.55 -12.03 -4.95
CA CYS A 76 -8.48 -12.38 -4.03
C CYS A 76 -9.01 -12.34 -2.60
N PRO A 77 -8.94 -13.44 -1.82
CA PRO A 77 -9.42 -13.41 -0.45
C PRO A 77 -8.52 -12.49 0.40
N VAL A 78 -9.16 -11.74 1.30
CA VAL A 78 -8.50 -10.85 2.24
C VAL A 78 -8.76 -11.36 3.66
N PHE A 79 -7.69 -11.70 4.36
CA PHE A 79 -7.75 -12.18 5.74
C PHE A 79 -7.18 -11.14 6.71
N LEU A 80 -7.90 -10.87 7.80
CA LEU A 80 -7.38 -10.13 8.94
C LEU A 80 -6.90 -11.14 9.99
N THR A 81 -5.66 -10.98 10.48
CA THR A 81 -5.12 -11.80 11.55
C THR A 81 -4.49 -10.96 12.65
N ILE A 82 -4.89 -11.20 13.91
CA ILE A 82 -4.41 -10.45 15.08
C ILE A 82 -3.73 -11.45 16.02
N GLN A 83 -2.41 -11.58 15.89
CA GLN A 83 -1.62 -12.49 16.73
C GLN A 83 -0.79 -11.71 17.74
N THR A 84 -0.55 -12.34 18.89
CA THR A 84 0.23 -11.75 20.00
C THR A 84 1.64 -12.33 20.09
N GLU A 85 1.97 -13.33 19.27
CA GLU A 85 3.26 -14.02 19.28
C GLU A 85 3.72 -14.29 17.83
N PRO A 86 5.03 -14.16 17.53
CA PRO A 86 5.55 -14.36 16.18
C PRO A 86 5.32 -15.77 15.61
N GLU A 87 5.42 -16.82 16.43
CA GLU A 87 5.22 -18.21 15.97
C GLU A 87 3.77 -18.47 15.52
N ASN A 88 2.80 -17.78 16.11
CA ASN A 88 1.41 -17.87 15.67
C ASN A 88 1.22 -17.26 14.27
N TYR A 89 1.98 -16.21 13.89
CA TYR A 89 1.97 -15.71 12.51
C TYR A 89 2.43 -16.76 11.52
N ARG A 90 3.56 -17.44 11.78
CA ARG A 90 4.05 -18.52 10.90
C ARG A 90 3.01 -19.61 10.70
N SER A 91 2.39 -20.06 11.79
CA SER A 91 1.36 -21.11 11.75
C SER A 91 0.16 -20.68 10.90
N VAL A 92 -0.38 -19.48 11.14
CA VAL A 92 -1.50 -18.93 10.36
C VAL A 92 -1.15 -18.85 8.88
N ILE A 93 -0.01 -18.25 8.54
CA ILE A 93 0.39 -18.02 7.15
C ILE A 93 0.66 -19.34 6.43
N SER A 94 1.28 -20.31 7.09
CA SER A 94 1.52 -21.63 6.51
C SER A 94 0.21 -22.34 6.17
N VAL A 95 -0.77 -22.31 7.07
CA VAL A 95 -2.09 -22.90 6.83
C VAL A 95 -2.82 -22.19 5.69
N LEU A 96 -2.80 -20.85 5.66
CA LEU A 96 -3.45 -20.10 4.59
C LEU A 96 -2.76 -20.30 3.23
N ALA A 97 -1.43 -20.33 3.19
CA ALA A 97 -0.65 -20.59 1.99
C ALA A 97 -0.87 -22.02 1.44
N ALA A 98 -1.13 -22.99 2.33
CA ALA A 98 -1.47 -24.36 1.93
C ALA A 98 -2.92 -24.48 1.42
N ARG A 99 -3.87 -23.76 2.03
CA ARG A 99 -5.31 -23.84 1.68
C ARG A 99 -5.71 -23.03 0.46
N ASN A 100 -4.92 -22.03 0.06
CA ASN A 100 -5.23 -21.17 -1.07
C ASN A 100 -4.25 -21.45 -2.21
N SER A 101 -4.79 -21.89 -3.35
CA SER A 101 -4.03 -22.03 -4.60
C SER A 101 -3.76 -20.67 -5.25
N GLU A 102 -4.69 -19.73 -5.08
CA GLU A 102 -4.63 -18.38 -5.63
C GLU A 102 -3.97 -17.39 -4.65
N PRO A 103 -3.38 -16.29 -5.16
CA PRO A 103 -2.85 -15.21 -4.33
C PRO A 103 -3.91 -14.58 -3.43
N PHE A 104 -3.48 -14.17 -2.24
CA PHE A 104 -4.33 -13.58 -1.20
C PHE A 104 -3.65 -12.42 -0.50
N ILE A 105 -4.44 -11.64 0.24
CA ILE A 105 -3.96 -10.53 1.06
C ILE A 105 -4.13 -10.89 2.54
N ILE A 106 -3.08 -10.67 3.31
CA ILE A 106 -3.09 -10.74 4.77
C ILE A 106 -3.01 -9.32 5.31
N ILE A 107 -3.88 -8.99 6.25
CA ILE A 107 -3.84 -7.76 7.02
C ILE A 107 -3.44 -8.12 8.45
N ALA A 108 -2.36 -7.53 8.94
CA ALA A 108 -1.92 -7.58 10.33
C ALA A 108 -2.14 -6.21 11.00
N PRO A 109 -2.20 -6.09 12.34
CA PRO A 109 -2.27 -4.79 12.99
C PRO A 109 -1.05 -3.91 12.68
N THR A 110 0.15 -4.48 12.86
CA THR A 110 1.45 -3.83 12.64
C THR A 110 2.45 -4.86 12.12
N ILE A 111 3.64 -4.41 11.70
CA ILE A 111 4.71 -5.29 11.24
C ILE A 111 5.50 -5.96 12.39
N ASN A 112 5.41 -5.43 13.62
CA ASN A 112 6.33 -5.73 14.72
C ASN A 112 6.41 -7.21 15.12
N LEU A 113 5.32 -7.96 14.95
CA LEU A 113 5.24 -9.38 15.31
C LEU A 113 5.33 -10.31 14.10
N VAL A 114 5.53 -9.77 12.90
CA VAL A 114 5.62 -10.54 11.66
C VAL A 114 7.06 -11.02 11.45
N PRO A 115 7.33 -12.34 11.50
CA PRO A 115 8.67 -12.86 11.22
C PRO A 115 9.11 -12.59 9.78
N PRO A 116 10.41 -12.40 9.50
CA PRO A 116 10.90 -12.18 8.13
C PRO A 116 10.56 -13.32 7.15
N ASP A 117 10.62 -14.57 7.60
CA ASP A 117 10.34 -15.75 6.78
C ASP A 117 8.86 -15.85 6.35
N VAL A 118 7.94 -15.21 7.09
CA VAL A 118 6.54 -15.09 6.66
C VAL A 118 6.45 -14.30 5.34
N LEU A 119 7.29 -13.28 5.16
CA LEU A 119 7.29 -12.47 3.92
C LEU A 119 7.80 -13.29 2.73
N GLU A 120 8.77 -14.19 2.95
CA GLU A 120 9.28 -15.10 1.92
C GLU A 120 8.19 -16.08 1.46
N ILE A 121 7.46 -16.70 2.39
CA ILE A 121 6.34 -17.60 2.08
C ILE A 121 5.27 -16.89 1.24
N LEU A 122 4.91 -15.67 1.63
CA LEU A 122 3.92 -14.87 0.91
C LEU A 122 4.43 -14.47 -0.48
N GLY A 123 5.71 -14.11 -0.61
CA GLY A 123 6.35 -13.79 -1.88
C GLY A 123 6.28 -14.94 -2.88
N LEU A 124 6.60 -16.18 -2.44
CA LEU A 124 6.49 -17.39 -3.28
C LEU A 124 5.06 -17.66 -3.75
N LYS A 125 4.06 -17.28 -2.95
CA LYS A 125 2.62 -17.38 -3.29
C LYS A 125 2.08 -16.19 -4.08
N LYS A 126 2.94 -15.21 -4.40
CA LYS A 126 2.55 -13.90 -4.96
C LYS A 126 1.48 -13.19 -4.12
N SER A 127 1.38 -13.56 -2.85
CA SER A 127 0.50 -12.98 -1.85
C SER A 127 1.16 -11.75 -1.22
N ALA A 128 0.36 -10.94 -0.50
CA ALA A 128 0.88 -9.77 0.19
C ALA A 128 0.49 -9.75 1.65
N LEU A 129 1.36 -9.17 2.47
CA LEU A 129 1.05 -8.71 3.82
C LEU A 129 0.96 -7.19 3.80
N PHE A 130 -0.14 -6.66 4.32
CA PHE A 130 -0.32 -5.26 4.64
C PHE A 130 -0.55 -5.11 6.14
N THR A 131 -0.30 -3.92 6.67
CA THR A 131 -0.57 -3.61 8.07
C THR A 131 -1.66 -2.57 8.21
N LEU A 132 -2.48 -2.64 9.25
CA LEU A 132 -3.48 -1.61 9.54
C LEU A 132 -2.81 -0.25 9.74
N SER A 133 -1.64 -0.22 10.38
CA SER A 133 -0.86 1.01 10.56
C SER A 133 -0.40 1.65 9.24
N ASP A 134 -0.19 0.85 8.20
CA ASP A 134 0.17 1.36 6.87
C ASP A 134 -1.05 1.65 6.00
N MET A 135 -2.17 0.96 6.21
CA MET A 135 -3.36 1.05 5.36
C MET A 135 -4.34 2.12 5.81
N LEU A 136 -4.40 2.42 7.11
CA LEU A 136 -5.42 3.27 7.70
C LEU A 136 -4.79 4.40 8.52
N THR A 137 -5.37 5.58 8.42
CA THR A 137 -5.12 6.72 9.31
C THR A 137 -6.31 6.89 10.25
N VAL A 138 -6.04 7.21 11.51
CA VAL A 138 -7.09 7.52 12.50
C VAL A 138 -6.96 8.98 12.90
N ASP A 139 -8.05 9.75 12.79
CA ASP A 139 -8.06 11.14 13.24
C ASP A 139 -8.23 11.26 14.76
N SER A 140 -8.14 12.49 15.29
CA SER A 140 -8.30 12.76 16.73
C SER A 140 -9.67 12.40 17.30
N SER A 141 -10.67 12.21 16.44
CA SER A 141 -12.04 11.83 16.80
C SER A 141 -12.26 10.32 16.71
N GLY A 142 -11.24 9.55 16.30
CA GLY A 142 -11.34 8.11 16.12
C GLY A 142 -11.88 7.66 14.76
N ASN A 143 -12.07 8.58 13.80
CA ASN A 143 -12.51 8.21 12.46
C ASN A 143 -11.35 7.61 11.67
N MET A 144 -11.62 6.50 10.99
CA MET A 144 -10.68 5.82 10.13
C MET A 144 -10.81 6.30 8.68
N ALA A 145 -9.68 6.53 8.03
CA ALA A 145 -9.59 6.80 6.59
C ALA A 145 -8.47 5.96 5.95
N VAL A 146 -8.54 5.77 4.64
CA VAL A 146 -7.50 5.07 3.87
C VAL A 146 -6.25 5.93 3.80
N SER A 147 -5.09 5.34 4.07
CA SER A 147 -3.82 6.02 3.89
C SER A 147 -3.46 6.11 2.40
N PRO A 148 -2.69 7.14 1.96
CA PRO A 148 -2.18 7.20 0.59
C PRO A 148 -1.40 5.95 0.16
N SER A 149 -0.67 5.33 1.09
CA SER A 149 0.15 4.13 0.87
C SER A 149 -0.67 2.89 0.52
N CYS A 150 -1.96 2.87 0.87
CA CYS A 150 -2.83 1.73 0.62
C CYS A 150 -2.99 1.39 -0.87
N ASN A 151 -3.23 2.40 -1.71
CA ASN A 151 -3.45 2.20 -3.16
C ASN A 151 -2.23 1.58 -3.84
N VAL A 152 -1.06 1.94 -3.36
CA VAL A 152 0.24 1.49 -3.84
C VAL A 152 0.48 0.04 -3.47
N MET A 153 0.24 -0.28 -2.21
CA MET A 153 0.33 -1.64 -1.70
C MET A 153 -0.58 -2.56 -2.52
N LEU A 154 -1.81 -2.13 -2.78
CA LEU A 154 -2.75 -2.83 -3.65
C LEU A 154 -2.24 -2.93 -5.09
N ALA A 155 -1.68 -1.86 -5.67
CA ALA A 155 -1.11 -1.89 -7.02
C ALA A 155 0.06 -2.87 -7.17
N ARG A 156 1.00 -2.87 -6.21
CA ARG A 156 2.12 -3.83 -6.17
C ARG A 156 1.61 -5.26 -6.01
N PHE A 157 0.54 -5.47 -5.24
CA PHE A 157 -0.13 -6.77 -5.19
C PHE A 157 -0.75 -7.14 -6.55
N ARG A 158 -1.52 -6.25 -7.18
CA ARG A 158 -2.12 -6.48 -8.52
C ARG A 158 -1.08 -6.90 -9.55
N SER A 159 0.06 -6.22 -9.60
CA SER A 159 1.16 -6.52 -10.53
C SER A 159 1.75 -7.92 -10.29
N ARG A 160 2.07 -8.27 -9.04
CA ARG A 160 2.68 -9.56 -8.68
C ARG A 160 1.71 -10.74 -8.77
N ALA A 161 0.54 -10.60 -8.16
CA ALA A 161 -0.43 -11.67 -7.97
C ALA A 161 -1.16 -12.05 -9.26
N LEU A 162 -1.58 -11.05 -10.01
CA LEU A 162 -2.59 -11.24 -11.04
C LEU A 162 -2.04 -11.06 -12.45
N GLY A 163 -0.75 -10.73 -12.55
CA GLY A 163 -0.16 -10.23 -13.79
C GLY A 163 -1.05 -9.14 -14.39
N ALA A 164 -1.67 -8.31 -13.53
CA ALA A 164 -2.52 -7.22 -14.00
C ALA A 164 -1.66 -6.44 -14.98
N GLY A 165 -2.20 -6.12 -16.17
CA GLY A 165 -1.48 -5.51 -17.29
C GLY A 165 -0.75 -4.19 -17.00
N LEU A 166 -0.64 -3.78 -15.74
CA LEU A 166 0.41 -2.93 -15.23
C LEU A 166 1.79 -3.52 -15.55
N LEU A 167 2.35 -3.05 -16.66
CA LEU A 167 3.75 -3.24 -17.01
C LEU A 167 4.60 -2.41 -16.03
N SER A 168 5.84 -2.82 -15.83
CA SER A 168 6.80 -2.08 -15.02
C SER A 168 8.00 -1.70 -15.88
N LEU A 169 8.50 -0.49 -15.68
CA LEU A 169 9.82 -0.08 -16.17
C LEU A 169 10.90 -0.34 -15.12
N ASN A 170 10.53 -0.24 -13.84
CA ASN A 170 11.37 -0.52 -12.67
C ASN A 170 10.49 -0.69 -11.41
N ASP A 171 11.12 -0.91 -10.25
CA ASP A 171 10.44 -1.14 -8.97
C ASP A 171 9.61 0.04 -8.45
N VAL A 172 9.77 1.23 -9.04
CA VAL A 172 9.07 2.46 -8.62
C VAL A 172 8.06 2.97 -9.65
N PHE A 173 8.03 2.42 -10.86
CA PHE A 173 7.18 2.84 -11.96
C PHE A 173 6.40 1.68 -12.57
N PHE A 174 5.08 1.71 -12.35
CA PHE A 174 4.12 0.75 -12.89
C PHE A 174 3.09 1.49 -13.73
N TYR A 175 2.63 0.90 -14.83
CA TYR A 175 1.66 1.58 -15.70
C TYR A 175 0.82 0.59 -16.51
N SER A 176 -0.47 0.86 -16.68
CA SER A 176 -1.38 0.02 -17.49
C SER A 176 -0.92 -0.07 -18.95
N PRO A 177 -1.35 -1.06 -19.77
CA PRO A 177 -0.83 -1.22 -21.13
C PRO A 177 -1.04 0.02 -22.01
N ASP A 178 -2.09 0.78 -21.71
CA ASP A 178 -2.52 2.01 -22.37
C ASP A 178 -2.09 3.29 -21.62
N PHE A 179 -1.30 3.17 -20.55
CA PHE A 179 -0.81 4.26 -19.70
C PHE A 179 -1.90 5.13 -19.04
N HIS A 180 -3.17 4.74 -19.07
CA HIS A 180 -4.24 5.47 -18.38
C HIS A 180 -4.13 5.46 -16.85
N CYS A 181 -3.47 4.46 -16.29
CA CYS A 181 -3.13 4.40 -14.88
C CYS A 181 -1.62 4.25 -14.76
N VAL A 182 -0.97 5.21 -14.10
CA VAL A 182 0.47 5.19 -13.80
C VAL A 182 0.66 5.30 -12.30
N LEU A 183 1.47 4.40 -11.73
CA LEU A 183 1.96 4.49 -10.37
C LEU A 183 3.44 4.85 -10.36
N MET A 184 3.78 5.93 -9.66
CA MET A 184 5.16 6.38 -9.45
C MET A 184 5.38 6.73 -7.98
N ASN A 185 6.43 6.17 -7.36
CA ASN A 185 6.81 6.46 -5.96
C ASN A 185 5.61 6.51 -5.02
N ASP A 186 4.79 5.46 -5.09
CA ASP A 186 3.67 5.30 -4.18
C ASP A 186 2.53 6.34 -4.39
N ARG A 187 2.44 6.88 -5.60
CA ARG A 187 1.33 7.75 -6.04
C ARG A 187 0.71 7.21 -7.31
N GLU A 188 -0.61 7.12 -7.34
CA GLU A 188 -1.39 6.71 -8.51
C GLU A 188 -1.92 7.94 -9.25
N PHE A 189 -1.73 7.95 -10.57
CA PHE A 189 -2.17 8.99 -11.48
C PHE A 189 -3.11 8.35 -12.50
N THR A 190 -4.33 8.89 -12.61
CA THR A 190 -5.26 8.55 -13.69
C THR A 190 -5.12 9.59 -14.79
N LEU A 191 -4.58 9.19 -15.93
CA LEU A 191 -4.25 10.09 -17.02
C LEU A 191 -5.41 10.17 -18.04
N THR A 192 -5.56 11.33 -18.66
CA THR A 192 -6.39 11.48 -19.87
C THR A 192 -5.71 10.81 -21.07
N SER A 193 -6.44 10.53 -22.15
CA SER A 193 -5.86 9.83 -23.32
C SER A 193 -4.63 10.55 -23.89
N THR A 194 -4.67 11.89 -24.00
CA THR A 194 -3.54 12.70 -24.45
C THR A 194 -2.36 12.65 -23.47
N GLN A 195 -2.62 12.67 -22.15
CA GLN A 195 -1.58 12.53 -21.13
C GLN A 195 -0.94 11.14 -21.17
N SER A 196 -1.74 10.08 -21.33
CA SER A 196 -1.27 8.71 -21.47
C SER A 196 -0.32 8.56 -22.66
N GLN A 197 -0.68 9.14 -23.81
CA GLN A 197 0.18 9.14 -25.01
C GLN A 197 1.52 9.83 -24.77
N VAL A 198 1.52 10.97 -24.07
CA VAL A 198 2.78 11.65 -23.69
C VAL A 198 3.66 10.72 -22.86
N ILE A 199 3.12 10.09 -21.81
CA ILE A 199 3.90 9.20 -20.95
C ILE A 199 4.36 7.96 -21.71
N GLN A 200 3.52 7.42 -22.60
CA GLN A 200 3.88 6.30 -23.47
C GLN A 200 5.11 6.62 -24.33
N ILE A 201 5.10 7.74 -25.05
CA ILE A 201 6.23 8.18 -25.91
C ILE A 201 7.53 8.26 -25.09
N LEU A 202 7.48 8.90 -23.92
CA LEU A 202 8.65 9.05 -23.05
C LEU A 202 9.17 7.70 -22.53
N CYS A 203 8.28 6.78 -22.18
CA CYS A 203 8.64 5.45 -21.69
C CYS A 203 9.21 4.55 -22.80
N GLU A 204 8.68 4.65 -24.02
CA GLU A 204 9.23 3.97 -25.20
C GLU A 204 10.62 4.49 -25.57
N ALA A 205 10.80 5.82 -25.54
CA ALA A 205 12.10 6.43 -25.78
C ALA A 205 13.16 5.98 -24.76
N TYR A 206 12.80 5.88 -23.48
CA TYR A 206 13.64 5.31 -22.44
C TYR A 206 14.03 3.85 -22.73
N ARG A 207 13.07 3.00 -23.10
CA ARG A 207 13.32 1.59 -23.46
C ARG A 207 14.25 1.42 -24.64
N ASN A 208 14.18 2.35 -25.59
CA ASN A 208 15.02 2.36 -26.78
C ASN A 208 16.43 2.95 -26.50
N GLY A 209 16.73 3.33 -25.26
CA GLY A 209 18.02 3.90 -24.87
C GLY A 209 18.21 5.38 -25.26
N THR A 210 17.13 6.06 -25.64
CA THR A 210 17.13 7.48 -26.04
C THR A 210 16.14 8.29 -25.21
N PRO A 211 16.36 8.43 -23.89
CA PRO A 211 15.35 8.98 -22.96
C PRO A 211 15.05 10.47 -23.15
N ASP A 212 15.98 11.23 -23.73
CA ASP A 212 15.80 12.67 -24.01
C ASP A 212 14.95 12.88 -25.28
N VAL A 213 13.67 13.22 -25.10
CA VAL A 213 12.71 13.46 -26.19
C VAL A 213 12.41 14.95 -26.33
N GLY A 214 12.41 15.48 -27.56
CA GLY A 214 12.06 16.87 -27.83
C GLY A 214 10.58 17.17 -27.55
N LYS A 215 10.29 18.28 -26.87
CA LYS A 215 8.91 18.67 -26.54
C LYS A 215 8.06 18.89 -27.80
N ASP A 216 8.63 19.49 -28.83
CA ASP A 216 7.92 19.77 -30.09
C ASP A 216 7.55 18.46 -30.81
N TYR A 217 8.46 17.47 -30.79
CA TYR A 217 8.20 16.14 -31.33
C TYR A 217 7.04 15.45 -30.60
N ILE A 218 7.01 15.51 -29.26
CA ILE A 218 5.90 14.92 -28.48
C ILE A 218 4.57 15.57 -28.87
N MET A 219 4.54 16.91 -28.99
CA MET A 219 3.31 17.64 -29.34
C MET A 219 2.82 17.31 -30.75
N GLU A 220 3.74 17.13 -31.70
CA GLU A 220 3.44 16.69 -33.06
C GLU A 220 2.86 15.26 -33.07
N GLU A 221 3.51 14.32 -32.36
CA GLU A 221 3.13 12.91 -32.33
C GLU A 221 1.76 12.67 -31.70
N ILE A 222 1.41 13.41 -30.63
CA ILE A 222 0.07 13.34 -30.02
C ILE A 222 -1.00 14.08 -30.84
N GLY A 223 -0.66 14.59 -32.03
CA GLY A 223 -1.58 15.29 -32.92
C GLY A 223 -2.04 16.67 -32.41
N SER A 224 -1.32 17.26 -31.46
CA SER A 224 -1.66 18.57 -30.89
C SER A 224 -1.03 19.67 -31.72
N LEU A 225 -1.69 20.02 -32.83
CA LEU A 225 -1.27 21.10 -33.75
C LEU A 225 -1.51 22.52 -33.23
N CYS A 226 -1.90 22.68 -31.96
CA CYS A 226 -2.11 23.99 -31.35
C CYS A 226 -0.85 24.42 -30.59
N ASP A 227 -0.61 25.74 -30.51
CA ASP A 227 0.53 26.43 -29.87
C ASP A 227 0.55 26.26 -28.33
N ARG A 228 0.26 25.05 -27.85
CA ARG A 228 0.22 24.66 -26.45
C ARG A 228 1.58 24.10 -26.07
N ARG A 229 2.02 24.44 -24.87
CA ARG A 229 3.24 23.85 -24.30
C ARG A 229 2.89 22.47 -23.76
N LEU A 230 3.86 21.57 -23.72
CA LEU A 230 3.68 20.24 -23.11
C LEU A 230 3.10 20.29 -21.69
N ARG A 231 3.47 21.30 -20.90
CA ARG A 231 2.93 21.53 -19.55
C ARG A 231 1.41 21.78 -19.55
N ASP A 232 0.87 22.35 -20.63
CA ASP A 232 -0.56 22.67 -20.74
C ASP A 232 -1.42 21.42 -20.96
N VAL A 233 -0.84 20.34 -21.48
CA VAL A 233 -1.49 19.00 -21.54
C VAL A 233 -1.85 18.51 -20.12
N PHE A 234 -1.10 18.96 -19.12
CA PHE A 234 -1.28 18.65 -17.70
C PHE A 234 -1.79 19.86 -16.90
N CYS A 235 -2.42 20.85 -17.54
CA CYS A 235 -2.89 22.06 -16.85
C CYS A 235 -3.78 21.78 -15.63
N ARG A 236 -4.60 20.72 -15.68
CA ARG A 236 -5.49 20.30 -14.58
C ARG A 236 -4.85 19.29 -13.61
N ASP A 237 -3.66 18.79 -13.93
CA ASP A 237 -2.93 17.83 -13.13
C ASP A 237 -1.42 18.12 -13.17
N GLN A 238 -1.05 19.28 -12.63
CA GLN A 238 0.34 19.71 -12.56
C GLN A 238 1.20 18.77 -11.69
N GLU A 239 0.59 18.04 -10.76
CA GLU A 239 1.29 17.07 -9.93
C GLU A 239 1.71 15.83 -10.74
N ALA A 240 0.83 15.31 -11.61
CA ALA A 240 1.23 14.28 -12.57
C ALA A 240 2.39 14.74 -13.46
N PHE A 241 2.34 15.98 -13.98
CA PHE A 241 3.45 16.52 -14.79
C PHE A 241 4.78 16.51 -14.04
N LYS A 242 4.80 17.04 -12.81
CA LYS A 242 6.02 17.10 -11.99
C LYS A 242 6.53 15.73 -11.58
N CYS A 243 5.63 14.80 -11.27
CA CYS A 243 5.99 13.47 -10.77
C CYS A 243 6.45 12.54 -11.90
N LEU A 244 5.86 12.66 -13.09
CA LEU A 244 6.05 11.71 -14.19
C LEU A 244 7.01 12.20 -15.28
N ILE A 245 7.25 13.51 -15.38
CA ILE A 245 8.06 14.10 -16.46
C ILE A 245 9.20 14.93 -15.86
N ARG A 246 10.42 14.71 -16.34
CA ARG A 246 11.62 15.47 -15.97
C ARG A 246 12.16 16.29 -17.14
N PRO A 247 12.83 17.42 -16.88
CA PRO A 247 13.65 18.09 -17.89
C PRO A 247 14.73 17.13 -18.39
N GLY A 248 14.92 17.06 -19.71
CA GLY A 248 15.98 16.26 -20.32
C GLY A 248 17.33 16.97 -20.29
N LYS A 249 18.40 16.27 -20.65
CA LYS A 249 19.78 16.80 -20.62
C LYS A 249 20.00 17.94 -21.61
N LYS A 250 19.23 17.96 -22.71
CA LYS A 250 19.30 18.99 -23.74
C LYS A 250 18.19 20.02 -23.56
N ARG A 251 18.50 21.29 -23.82
CA ARG A 251 17.50 22.37 -23.80
C ARG A 251 16.34 22.01 -24.74
N GLY A 252 15.11 22.12 -24.23
CA GLY A 252 13.90 21.81 -25.01
C GLY A 252 13.49 20.34 -24.99
N THR A 253 14.24 19.46 -24.32
CA THR A 253 13.89 18.03 -24.17
C THR A 253 13.30 17.71 -22.80
N CYS A 254 12.66 16.56 -22.70
CA CYS A 254 12.17 15.95 -21.46
C CYS A 254 12.28 14.43 -21.53
N GLU A 255 12.26 13.81 -20.36
CA GLU A 255 12.30 12.36 -20.19
C GLU A 255 11.25 11.90 -19.17
N SER A 256 10.96 10.59 -19.16
CA SER A 256 10.11 10.00 -18.12
C SER A 256 10.86 9.96 -16.79
N ALA A 257 10.17 10.26 -15.70
CA ALA A 257 10.72 10.17 -14.35
C ALA A 257 11.06 8.72 -13.93
N CYS A 258 10.72 7.71 -14.74
CA CYS A 258 11.18 6.33 -14.53
C CYS A 258 12.71 6.20 -14.67
N ASN A 259 13.42 7.19 -15.20
CA ASN A 259 14.88 7.19 -15.36
C ASN A 259 15.64 7.47 -14.04
N ASN A 260 15.22 6.87 -12.91
CA ASN A 260 15.92 7.05 -11.64
C ASN A 260 17.25 6.29 -11.63
N ASP A 261 18.31 6.97 -12.01
CA ASP A 261 19.63 6.74 -11.43
C ASP A 261 19.57 7.30 -9.98
N PRO A 262 19.75 6.49 -8.92
CA PRO A 262 19.47 6.88 -7.53
C PRO A 262 20.34 8.03 -6.98
N HIS A 263 21.23 8.63 -7.78
CA HIS A 263 22.17 9.67 -7.37
C HIS A 263 21.78 11.12 -7.73
N GLU A 264 20.78 11.38 -8.59
CA GLU A 264 20.52 12.76 -9.08
C GLU A 264 19.35 13.51 -8.40
N ALA A 265 18.53 12.87 -7.56
CA ALA A 265 17.28 13.46 -7.07
C ALA A 265 17.40 14.60 -6.02
N LEU A 266 18.59 15.10 -5.71
CA LEU A 266 18.81 16.15 -4.70
C LEU A 266 19.38 17.47 -5.22
N ILE A 267 19.53 17.64 -6.54
CA ILE A 267 20.13 18.86 -7.08
C ILE A 267 19.22 19.44 -8.17
N GLY A 268 18.49 20.50 -7.82
CA GLY A 268 18.06 21.49 -8.82
C GLY A 268 16.56 21.72 -8.94
N PHE A 269 15.98 22.42 -7.97
CA PHE A 269 14.85 23.32 -8.23
C PHE A 269 15.01 24.60 -7.41
N GLU A 270 16.03 25.39 -7.75
CA GLU A 270 16.00 26.84 -7.60
C GLU A 270 16.33 27.48 -8.95
N ASN A 271 15.29 28.05 -9.56
CA ASN A 271 15.20 29.23 -10.44
C ASN A 271 14.05 29.10 -11.44
#